data_AF-A0A1F3V791-F1
#
_entry.id   AF-A0A1F3V791-F1
#
_cell.length_a   1.000
_cell.length_b   1.000
_cell.length_c   1.000
_cell.angle_alpha   90.00
_cell.angle_beta   90.00
_cell.angle_gamma   90.00
#
_symmetry.space_group_name_H-M   'P 1'
#
loop_
_entity.id
_entity.type
_entity.pdbx_description
1 polymer ?
#
loop_
_entity_poly.entity_id
_entity_poly.type
_entity_poly.pdbx_seq_one_letter_code
_entity_poly.pdbx_strand_id
1 'polypeptide(L)'
;MLDFDSIWSYVFRRKESEDSQALRVLGRALVFDDLSRSDLKKIYRIIHKRVYKNGEIVFTAGDPGVGMYVVWEGNVAVVVTDVDSGSEQVVAHLGAGQSFGDVALFSNSQRTATIKAMSPTILLGFCRPDLMNFINSNPILGNKILIRLLTLAGSRLDITNQQLSEAKKKLTEQKALLASHGRAKEESGV
;
A
#
# COMPACT_ATOMS: atom_id res chain seq x y z
N MET A 1 -33.93 31.64 10.20
CA MET A 1 -32.90 32.28 9.36
C MET A 1 -31.57 31.77 9.86
N LEU A 2 -30.92 30.85 9.14
CA LEU A 2 -29.64 30.29 9.59
C LEU A 2 -28.57 31.40 9.49
N ASP A 3 -27.88 31.65 10.59
CA ASP A 3 -26.77 32.60 10.66
C ASP A 3 -25.67 32.16 9.67
N PHE A 4 -25.38 33.04 8.71
CA PHE A 4 -24.42 32.79 7.63
C PHE A 4 -23.02 32.57 8.22
N ASP A 5 -22.65 33.29 9.30
CA ASP A 5 -21.35 33.15 9.97
C ASP A 5 -21.20 31.80 10.69
N SER A 6 -22.30 31.24 11.20
CA SER A 6 -22.33 29.91 11.82
C SER A 6 -22.11 28.77 10.82
N ILE A 7 -22.67 28.88 9.60
CA ILE A 7 -22.45 27.87 8.55
C ILE A 7 -21.01 27.90 8.08
N TRP A 8 -20.48 29.08 7.78
CA TRP A 8 -19.10 29.22 7.29
C TRP A 8 -18.09 28.85 8.37
N SER A 9 -18.26 29.27 9.62
CA SER A 9 -17.37 28.86 10.71
C SER A 9 -17.42 27.35 10.97
N TYR A 10 -18.57 26.70 10.81
CA TYR A 10 -18.68 25.25 10.93
C TYR A 10 -18.00 24.51 9.76
N VAL A 11 -18.22 24.98 8.53
CA VAL A 11 -17.59 24.43 7.32
C VAL A 11 -16.08 24.62 7.34
N PHE A 12 -15.58 25.82 7.68
CA PHE A 12 -14.16 26.11 7.80
C PHE A 12 -13.52 25.34 8.94
N ARG A 13 -14.16 25.26 10.11
CA ARG A 13 -13.66 24.48 11.25
C ARG A 13 -13.64 22.98 10.94
N ARG A 14 -14.65 22.46 10.24
CA ARG A 14 -14.70 21.06 9.80
C ARG A 14 -13.57 20.77 8.81
N LYS A 15 -13.37 21.62 7.81
CA LYS A 15 -12.29 21.48 6.83
C LYS A 15 -10.90 21.59 7.46
N GLU A 16 -10.68 22.56 8.35
CA GLU A 16 -9.40 22.72 9.07
C GLU A 16 -9.12 21.54 10.01
N SER A 17 -10.18 21.00 10.64
CA SER A 17 -10.07 19.77 11.42
C SER A 17 -9.73 18.58 10.54
N GLU A 18 -10.33 18.47 9.36
CA GLU A 18 -10.13 17.38 8.41
C GLU A 18 -8.71 17.38 7.85
N ASP A 19 -8.22 18.53 7.38
CA ASP A 19 -6.84 18.73 6.90
C ASP A 19 -5.83 18.38 8.01
N SER A 20 -6.10 18.79 9.25
CA SER A 20 -5.24 18.49 10.39
C SER A 20 -5.19 16.98 10.70
N GLN A 21 -6.31 16.27 10.54
CA GLN A 21 -6.36 14.82 10.71
C GLN A 21 -5.63 14.10 9.57
N ALA A 22 -5.83 14.53 8.33
CA ALA A 22 -5.12 13.98 7.18
C ALA A 22 -3.61 14.16 7.30
N LEU A 23 -3.14 15.37 7.66
CA LEU A 23 -1.72 15.65 7.89
C LEU A 23 -1.13 14.78 9.01
N ARG A 24 -1.90 14.52 10.07
CA ARG A 24 -1.47 13.63 11.17
C ARG A 24 -1.31 12.19 10.71
N VAL A 25 -2.21 11.69 9.85
CA VAL A 25 -2.07 10.35 9.28
C VAL A 25 -0.92 10.29 8.30
N LEU A 26 -0.77 11.28 7.42
CA LEU A 26 0.34 11.34 6.48
C LEU A 26 1.68 11.36 7.21
N GLY A 27 1.80 12.10 8.30
CA GLY A 27 3.02 12.09 9.13
C GLY A 27 3.30 10.76 9.86
N ARG A 28 2.34 9.82 9.89
CA ARG A 28 2.57 8.44 10.39
C ARG A 28 2.90 7.48 9.26
N ALA A 29 2.67 7.86 8.01
CA ALA A 29 2.93 7.00 6.88
C ALA A 29 4.42 6.91 6.65
N LEU A 30 4.94 5.68 6.57
CA LEU A 30 6.38 5.46 6.43
C LEU A 30 6.95 6.18 5.21
N VAL A 31 6.18 6.33 4.12
CA VAL A 31 6.61 7.05 2.91
C VAL A 31 6.89 8.55 3.14
N PHE A 32 6.33 9.13 4.21
CA PHE A 32 6.47 10.54 4.58
C PHE A 32 7.13 10.74 5.95
N ASP A 33 7.81 9.71 6.45
CA ASP A 33 8.61 9.79 7.66
C ASP A 33 9.69 10.88 7.51
N ASP A 34 10.06 11.53 8.62
CA ASP A 34 10.99 12.68 8.66
C ASP A 34 10.55 13.96 7.90
N LEU A 35 9.32 14.02 7.39
CA LEU A 35 8.80 15.23 6.79
C LEU A 35 8.21 16.17 7.84
N SER A 36 8.62 17.44 7.79
CA SER A 36 8.08 18.47 8.66
C SER A 36 6.60 18.72 8.37
N ARG A 37 5.86 19.29 9.33
CA ARG A 37 4.45 19.62 9.13
C ARG A 37 4.22 20.57 7.94
N SER A 38 5.16 21.48 7.68
CA SER A 38 5.10 22.38 6.51
C SER A 38 5.35 21.62 5.20
N ASP A 39 6.23 20.62 5.20
CA ASP A 39 6.45 19.73 4.04
C ASP A 39 5.22 18.87 3.75
N LEU A 40 4.61 18.27 4.79
CA LEU A 40 3.37 17.51 4.67
C LEU A 40 2.23 18.36 4.09
N LYS A 41 2.14 19.64 4.48
CA LYS A 41 1.16 20.58 3.88
C LYS A 41 1.37 20.78 2.38
N LYS A 42 2.62 20.78 1.90
CA LYS A 42 2.90 20.90 0.46
C LYS A 42 2.49 19.63 -0.28
N ILE A 43 2.78 18.46 0.28
CA ILE A 43 2.40 17.16 -0.30
C ILE A 43 0.88 16.99 -0.29
N TYR A 44 0.21 17.39 0.78
CA TYR A 44 -1.25 17.29 0.88
C TYR A 44 -1.98 17.97 -0.27
N ARG A 45 -1.40 19.00 -0.89
CA ARG A 45 -1.98 19.69 -2.06
C ARG A 45 -2.05 18.84 -3.33
N ILE A 46 -1.23 17.80 -3.43
CA ILE A 46 -1.26 16.86 -4.57
C ILE A 46 -1.99 15.55 -4.24
N ILE A 47 -2.52 15.43 -3.01
CA ILE A 47 -3.22 14.25 -2.54
C ILE A 47 -4.71 14.36 -2.86
N HIS A 48 -5.25 13.25 -3.35
CA HIS A 48 -6.65 13.07 -3.66
C HIS A 48 -7.29 12.13 -2.65
N LYS A 49 -8.37 12.58 -2.01
CA LYS A 49 -9.21 11.75 -1.16
C LYS A 49 -10.06 10.80 -2.01
N ARG A 50 -10.15 9.54 -1.59
CA ARG A 50 -11.04 8.52 -2.15
C ARG A 50 -11.77 7.81 -1.02
N VAL A 51 -13.05 7.53 -1.19
CA VAL A 51 -13.90 6.90 -0.19
C VAL A 51 -14.46 5.61 -0.78
N TYR A 52 -14.40 4.53 -0.02
CA TYR A 52 -14.85 3.21 -0.40
C TYR A 52 -15.77 2.65 0.69
N LYS A 53 -16.77 1.88 0.27
CA LYS A 53 -17.64 1.10 1.16
C LYS A 53 -16.98 -0.23 1.49
N ASN A 54 -17.47 -0.87 2.56
CA ASN A 54 -17.06 -2.23 2.89
C ASN A 54 -17.31 -3.17 1.68
N GLY A 55 -16.29 -3.96 1.32
CA GLY A 55 -16.33 -4.91 0.22
C GLY A 55 -15.97 -4.35 -1.15
N GLU A 56 -15.84 -3.03 -1.31
CA GLU A 56 -15.46 -2.44 -2.60
C GLU A 56 -14.01 -2.71 -2.97
N ILE A 57 -13.76 -2.95 -4.26
CA ILE A 57 -12.42 -3.13 -4.82
C ILE A 57 -11.84 -1.76 -5.12
N VAL A 58 -10.64 -1.49 -4.60
CA VAL A 58 -9.88 -0.27 -4.87
C VAL A 58 -9.19 -0.38 -6.23
N PHE A 59 -8.57 -1.53 -6.50
CA PHE A 59 -8.07 -1.95 -7.81
C PHE A 59 -7.82 -3.46 -7.82
N THR A 60 -7.75 -4.04 -9.02
CA THR A 60 -7.54 -5.48 -9.23
C THR A 60 -6.11 -5.75 -9.69
N ALA A 61 -5.58 -6.93 -9.38
CA ALA A 61 -4.34 -7.41 -9.99
C ALA A 61 -4.47 -7.42 -11.53
N GLY A 62 -3.41 -7.04 -12.24
CA GLY A 62 -3.41 -6.90 -13.70
C GLY A 62 -3.84 -5.52 -14.22
N ASP A 63 -4.55 -4.72 -13.41
CA ASP A 63 -4.94 -3.37 -13.83
C ASP A 63 -3.71 -2.47 -14.06
N PRO A 64 -3.76 -1.50 -14.98
CA PRO A 64 -2.73 -0.46 -15.07
C PRO A 64 -2.59 0.30 -13.75
N GLY A 65 -1.38 0.31 -13.19
CA GLY A 65 -1.07 1.08 -11.98
C GLY A 65 -0.55 2.46 -12.33
N VAL A 66 -1.12 3.51 -11.72
CA VAL A 66 -0.69 4.91 -11.96
C VAL A 66 -0.34 5.70 -10.70
N GLY A 67 -0.47 5.09 -9.52
CA GLY A 67 -0.34 5.81 -8.26
C GLY A 67 -0.40 4.92 -7.02
N MET A 68 -0.12 5.52 -5.88
CA MET A 68 -0.14 4.86 -4.57
C MET A 68 -1.18 5.48 -3.65
N TYR A 69 -1.47 4.78 -2.55
CA TYR A 69 -2.44 5.20 -1.54
C TYR A 69 -1.86 5.04 -0.14
N VAL A 70 -2.33 5.89 0.76
CA VAL A 70 -2.19 5.78 2.22
C VAL A 70 -3.58 5.59 2.80
N VAL A 71 -3.75 4.62 3.69
CA VAL A 71 -5.02 4.44 4.42
C VAL A 71 -5.13 5.56 5.43
N TRP A 72 -6.21 6.34 5.35
CA TRP A 72 -6.52 7.36 6.35
C TRP A 72 -7.48 6.85 7.41
N GLU A 73 -8.52 6.17 6.99
CA GLU A 73 -9.51 5.58 7.89
C GLU A 73 -9.97 4.23 7.31
N GLY A 74 -10.34 3.30 8.20
CA GLY A 74 -10.74 1.95 7.81
C GLY A 74 -9.55 1.01 7.60
N ASN A 75 -9.78 -0.06 6.84
CA ASN A 75 -8.78 -1.08 6.54
C ASN A 75 -9.05 -1.76 5.19
N VAL A 76 -7.97 -2.19 4.56
CA VAL A 76 -7.99 -2.92 3.29
C VAL A 76 -7.32 -4.28 3.44
N ALA A 77 -7.73 -5.24 2.63
CA ALA A 77 -7.06 -6.52 2.43
C ALA A 77 -6.26 -6.48 1.12
N VAL A 78 -5.05 -7.04 1.17
CA VAL A 78 -4.23 -7.35 0.00
C VAL A 78 -4.54 -8.79 -0.39
N VAL A 79 -5.08 -8.97 -1.59
CA VAL A 79 -5.53 -10.27 -2.11
C VAL A 79 -4.67 -10.63 -3.30
N VAL A 80 -4.10 -11.82 -3.27
CA VAL A 80 -3.35 -12.42 -4.38
C VAL A 80 -4.15 -13.60 -4.90
N THR A 81 -4.31 -13.66 -6.21
CA THR A 81 -4.94 -14.80 -6.89
C THR A 81 -3.85 -15.75 -7.34
N ASP A 82 -3.95 -17.00 -6.91
CA ASP A 82 -3.08 -18.08 -7.37
C ASP A 82 -3.36 -18.38 -8.85
N VAL A 83 -2.31 -18.40 -9.67
CA VAL A 83 -2.43 -18.48 -11.14
C VAL A 83 -2.92 -19.86 -11.59
N ASP A 84 -2.56 -20.91 -10.85
CA ASP A 84 -2.86 -22.30 -11.24
C ASP A 84 -4.26 -22.73 -10.80
N SER A 85 -4.67 -22.35 -9.59
CA SER A 85 -5.94 -22.73 -8.98
C SER A 85 -7.04 -21.69 -9.12
N GLY A 86 -6.70 -20.45 -9.45
CA GLY A 86 -7.62 -19.31 -9.42
C GLY A 86 -8.09 -18.93 -8.02
N SER A 87 -7.53 -19.53 -6.96
CA SER A 87 -7.95 -19.27 -5.59
C SER A 87 -7.45 -17.92 -5.09
N GLU A 88 -8.30 -17.17 -4.40
CA GLU A 88 -7.93 -15.91 -3.77
C GLU A 88 -7.39 -16.15 -2.35
N GLN A 89 -6.24 -15.55 -2.04
CA GLN A 89 -5.65 -15.57 -0.71
C GLN A 89 -5.41 -14.15 -0.21
N VAL A 90 -5.85 -13.88 1.02
CA VAL A 90 -5.52 -12.64 1.73
C VAL A 90 -4.10 -12.77 2.30
N VAL A 91 -3.18 -11.96 1.79
CA VAL A 91 -1.76 -12.00 2.21
C VAL A 91 -1.40 -10.94 3.25
N ALA A 92 -2.20 -9.89 3.36
CA ALA A 92 -2.02 -8.83 4.36
C ALA A 92 -3.29 -8.02 4.60
N HIS A 93 -3.37 -7.39 5.78
CA HIS A 93 -4.32 -6.34 6.09
C HIS A 93 -3.58 -5.03 6.35
N LEU A 94 -4.07 -3.93 5.80
CA LEU A 94 -3.49 -2.59 5.95
C LEU A 94 -4.51 -1.64 6.57
N GLY A 95 -4.11 -0.97 7.66
CA GLY A 95 -4.90 0.04 8.37
C GLY A 95 -4.29 1.43 8.28
N ALA A 96 -4.86 2.38 9.04
CA ALA A 96 -4.50 3.79 9.01
C ALA A 96 -2.98 4.03 9.14
N GLY A 97 -2.45 4.88 8.25
CA GLY A 97 -1.02 5.20 8.14
C GLY A 97 -0.22 4.23 7.26
N GLN A 98 -0.73 3.02 6.99
CA GLN A 98 -0.05 2.11 6.07
C GLN A 98 -0.33 2.50 4.61
N SER A 99 0.65 2.26 3.75
CA SER A 99 0.64 2.64 2.34
C SER A 99 0.80 1.45 1.41
N PHE A 100 0.25 1.55 0.20
CA PHE A 100 0.32 0.49 -0.81
C PHE A 100 0.24 1.05 -2.24
N GLY A 101 0.58 0.21 -3.22
CA GLY A 101 0.56 0.58 -4.65
C GLY A 101 1.73 1.46 -5.08
N ASP A 102 2.77 1.53 -4.25
CA ASP A 102 4.03 2.24 -4.45
C ASP A 102 4.79 1.78 -5.70
N VAL A 103 4.75 0.48 -6.03
CA VAL A 103 5.41 -0.06 -7.24
C VAL A 103 4.97 0.66 -8.52
N ALA A 104 3.68 1.00 -8.62
CA ALA A 104 3.11 1.71 -9.76
C ALA A 104 3.61 3.17 -9.90
N LEU A 105 4.27 3.73 -8.88
CA LEU A 105 4.93 5.01 -9.01
C LEU A 105 6.25 4.92 -9.77
N PHE A 106 6.94 3.78 -9.77
CA PHE A 106 8.28 3.64 -10.36
C PHE A 106 8.26 3.00 -11.73
N SER A 107 7.39 2.00 -11.93
CA SER A 107 7.24 1.27 -13.19
C SER A 107 5.87 1.48 -13.82
N ASN A 108 5.80 1.43 -15.16
CA ASN A 108 4.55 1.28 -15.90
C ASN A 108 3.97 -0.15 -15.79
N SER A 109 4.15 -0.79 -14.64
CA SER A 109 3.74 -2.17 -14.41
C SER A 109 2.27 -2.26 -14.02
N GLN A 110 1.67 -3.40 -14.30
CA GLN A 110 0.35 -3.76 -13.80
C GLN A 110 0.36 -3.88 -12.27
N ARG A 111 -0.82 -3.77 -11.65
CA ARG A 111 -1.03 -4.04 -10.23
C ARG A 111 -0.69 -5.50 -9.94
N THR A 112 0.10 -5.74 -8.90
CA THR A 112 0.58 -7.08 -8.52
C THR A 112 -0.40 -7.84 -7.62
N ALA A 113 -1.36 -7.13 -7.02
CA ALA A 113 -2.35 -7.68 -6.11
C ALA A 113 -3.65 -6.88 -6.20
N THR A 114 -4.75 -7.51 -5.83
CA THR A 114 -6.06 -6.86 -5.68
C THR A 114 -6.15 -6.23 -4.29
N ILE A 115 -6.68 -5.02 -4.19
CA ILE A 115 -6.94 -4.34 -2.92
C ILE A 115 -8.43 -4.22 -2.71
N LYS A 116 -8.92 -4.72 -1.58
CA LYS A 116 -10.33 -4.71 -1.20
C LYS A 116 -10.55 -4.01 0.13
N ALA A 117 -11.52 -3.10 0.19
CA ALA A 117 -11.93 -2.48 1.45
C ALA A 117 -12.64 -3.50 2.35
N MET A 118 -12.25 -3.58 3.61
CA MET A 118 -12.79 -4.51 4.61
C MET A 118 -13.71 -3.82 5.63
N SER A 119 -13.81 -2.49 5.53
CA SER A 119 -14.71 -1.61 6.25
C SER A 119 -14.92 -0.33 5.41
N PRO A 120 -15.85 0.58 5.76
CA PRO A 120 -15.85 1.91 5.19
C PRO A 120 -14.45 2.54 5.31
N THR A 121 -13.84 2.84 4.16
CA THR A 121 -12.41 3.14 4.07
C THR A 121 -12.20 4.47 3.34
N ILE A 122 -11.31 5.29 3.89
CA ILE A 122 -10.87 6.53 3.26
C ILE A 122 -9.39 6.39 2.91
N LEU A 123 -9.05 6.63 1.66
CA LEU A 123 -7.69 6.61 1.15
C LEU A 123 -7.26 8.02 0.72
N LEU A 124 -5.97 8.29 0.94
CA LEU A 124 -5.27 9.46 0.44
C LEU A 124 -4.29 8.99 -0.64
N GLY A 125 -4.54 9.31 -1.89
CA GLY A 125 -3.74 8.83 -3.02
C GLY A 125 -3.20 9.94 -3.90
N PHE A 126 -2.10 9.67 -4.58
CA PHE A 126 -1.55 10.56 -5.60
C PHE A 126 -1.00 9.72 -6.74
N CYS A 127 -1.04 10.28 -7.95
CA CYS A 127 -0.57 9.58 -9.14
C CYS A 127 0.87 9.98 -9.49
N ARG A 128 1.52 9.19 -10.36
CA ARG A 128 2.88 9.46 -10.82
C ARG A 128 3.01 10.86 -11.47
N PRO A 129 2.10 11.32 -12.36
CA PRO A 129 2.13 12.69 -12.86
C PRO A 129 2.15 13.76 -11.76
N ASP A 130 1.30 13.62 -10.72
CA ASP A 130 1.26 14.55 -9.59
C ASP A 130 2.58 14.58 -8.83
N LEU A 131 3.16 13.40 -8.58
CA LEU A 131 4.47 13.27 -7.92
C LEU A 131 5.59 13.91 -8.76
N MET A 132 5.62 13.67 -10.08
CA MET A 132 6.65 14.23 -10.96
C MET A 132 6.56 15.75 -11.04
N ASN A 133 5.35 16.31 -11.18
CA ASN A 133 5.14 17.75 -11.15
C ASN A 133 5.56 18.37 -9.81
N PHE A 134 5.27 17.67 -8.71
CA PHE A 134 5.68 18.07 -7.38
C PHE A 134 7.19 18.08 -7.20
N ILE A 135 7.89 17.03 -7.66
CA ILE A 135 9.35 16.93 -7.61
C ILE A 135 9.98 18.09 -8.39
N ASN A 136 9.48 18.36 -9.60
CA ASN A 136 9.99 19.47 -10.43
C ASN A 136 9.79 20.83 -9.75
N SER A 137 8.67 21.02 -9.05
CA SER A 137 8.35 22.27 -8.35
C SER A 137 9.02 22.40 -6.98
N ASN A 138 9.39 21.28 -6.35
CA ASN A 138 9.97 21.23 -5.00
C ASN A 138 11.14 20.22 -4.93
N PRO A 139 12.27 20.44 -5.60
CA PRO A 139 13.30 19.41 -5.79
C PRO A 139 13.86 18.82 -4.49
N ILE A 140 14.12 19.66 -3.49
CA ILE A 140 14.64 19.23 -2.19
C ILE A 140 13.66 18.27 -1.48
N LEU A 141 12.38 18.62 -1.47
CA LEU A 141 11.34 17.81 -0.82
C LEU A 141 11.00 16.56 -1.66
N GLY A 142 10.97 16.70 -2.98
CA GLY A 142 10.83 15.59 -3.91
C GLY A 142 11.90 14.53 -3.68
N ASN A 143 13.16 14.93 -3.54
CA ASN A 143 14.27 14.01 -3.27
C ASN A 143 14.11 13.28 -1.93
N LYS A 144 13.62 13.94 -0.87
CA LYS A 144 13.32 13.26 0.41
C LYS A 144 12.29 12.14 0.23
N ILE A 145 11.21 12.42 -0.50
CA ILE A 145 10.17 11.43 -0.79
C ILE A 145 10.74 10.27 -1.62
N LEU A 146 11.52 10.57 -2.67
CA LEU A 146 12.14 9.56 -3.53
C LEU A 146 13.09 8.66 -2.75
N ILE A 147 13.95 9.22 -1.90
CA ILE A 147 14.84 8.44 -1.04
C ILE A 147 14.02 7.53 -0.14
N ARG A 148 12.95 8.04 0.48
CA ARG A 148 12.14 7.23 1.39
C ARG A 148 11.43 6.08 0.67
N LEU A 149 10.87 6.38 -0.49
CA LEU A 149 10.30 5.41 -1.41
C LEU A 149 11.30 4.32 -1.81
N LEU A 150 12.53 4.69 -2.16
CA LEU A 150 13.62 3.77 -2.47
C LEU A 150 14.01 2.89 -1.27
N THR A 151 14.11 3.48 -0.07
CA THR A 151 14.39 2.73 1.17
C THR A 151 13.31 1.69 1.45
N LEU A 152 12.02 2.07 1.32
CA LEU A 152 10.90 1.15 1.53
C LEU A 152 10.88 0.00 0.52
N ALA A 153 11.11 0.31 -0.76
CA ALA A 153 11.21 -0.72 -1.79
C ALA A 153 12.39 -1.67 -1.51
N GLY A 154 13.56 -1.13 -1.14
CA GLY A 154 14.74 -1.91 -0.78
C GLY A 154 14.48 -2.86 0.40
N SER A 155 13.94 -2.35 1.51
CA SER A 155 13.60 -3.18 2.67
C SER A 155 12.60 -4.28 2.34
N ARG A 156 11.62 -4.00 1.46
CA ARG A 156 10.65 -5.01 1.03
C ARG A 156 11.28 -6.10 0.17
N LEU A 157 12.19 -5.73 -0.73
CA LEU A 157 12.94 -6.69 -1.54
C LEU A 157 13.79 -7.61 -0.65
N ASP A 158 14.47 -7.07 0.36
CA ASP A 158 15.28 -7.86 1.30
C ASP A 158 14.42 -8.88 2.06
N ILE A 159 13.30 -8.44 2.62
CA ILE A 159 12.36 -9.32 3.34
C ILE A 159 11.82 -10.42 2.42
N THR A 160 11.39 -10.04 1.21
CA THR A 160 10.82 -11.00 0.24
C THR A 160 11.88 -12.01 -0.21
N ASN A 161 13.13 -11.57 -0.43
CA ASN A 161 14.24 -12.45 -0.79
C ASN A 161 14.58 -13.44 0.33
N GLN A 162 14.56 -13.00 1.58
CA GLN A 162 14.76 -13.88 2.73
C GLN A 162 13.64 -14.94 2.83
N GLN A 163 12.38 -14.53 2.75
CA GLN A 163 11.23 -15.45 2.76
C GLN A 163 11.29 -16.46 1.62
N LEU A 164 11.68 -16.02 0.41
CA LEU A 164 11.84 -16.89 -0.74
C LEU A 164 12.95 -17.93 -0.52
N SER A 165 14.07 -17.52 0.07
CA SER A 165 15.18 -18.42 0.39
C SER A 165 14.76 -19.51 1.40
N GLU A 166 14.04 -19.12 2.44
CA GLU A 166 13.51 -20.04 3.45
C GLU A 166 12.48 -21.01 2.88
N ALA A 167 11.55 -20.52 2.06
CA ALA A 167 10.54 -21.35 1.40
C ALA A 167 11.19 -22.39 0.47
N LYS A 168 12.21 -21.99 -0.31
CA LYS A 168 12.98 -22.90 -1.17
C LYS A 168 13.72 -23.97 -0.36
N LYS A 169 14.29 -23.60 0.79
CA LYS A 169 14.96 -24.56 1.68
C LYS A 169 14.00 -25.62 2.21
N LYS A 170 12.85 -25.20 2.76
CA LYS A 170 11.80 -26.11 3.26
C LYS A 170 11.29 -27.05 2.17
N LEU A 171 11.07 -26.52 0.95
CA LEU A 171 10.62 -27.34 -0.19
C LEU A 171 11.66 -28.40 -0.57
N THR A 172 12.95 -28.06 -0.50
CA THR A 172 14.04 -29.00 -0.82
C THR A 172 14.12 -30.12 0.23
N GLU A 173 14.02 -29.77 1.51
CA GLU A 173 13.97 -30.72 2.63
C GLU A 173 12.76 -31.66 2.51
N GLN A 174 11.58 -31.14 2.18
CA GLN A 174 10.36 -31.94 2.03
C GLN A 174 10.43 -32.89 0.84
N LYS A 175 11.01 -32.45 -0.29
CA LYS A 175 11.27 -33.34 -1.45
C LYS A 175 12.25 -34.46 -1.11
N ALA A 176 13.30 -34.17 -0.34
CA ALA A 176 14.24 -35.18 0.11
C ALA A 176 13.59 -36.22 1.04
N LEU A 177 12.70 -35.79 1.95
CA LEU A 177 11.95 -36.67 2.84
C LEU A 177 10.95 -37.57 2.09
N LEU A 178 10.26 -37.04 1.08
CA LEU A 178 9.34 -37.83 0.26
C LEU A 178 10.09 -38.88 -0.58
N ALA A 179 11.27 -38.54 -1.11
CA ALA A 179 12.10 -39.47 -1.85
C ALA A 179 12.62 -40.64 -0.99
N SER A 180 12.92 -40.39 0.30
CA SER A 180 13.34 -41.46 1.22
C SER A 180 12.18 -42.37 1.64
N HIS A 181 10.97 -41.83 1.84
CA HIS A 181 9.77 -42.61 2.15
C HIS A 181 9.26 -43.45 0.97
N GLY A 182 9.44 -42.98 -0.27
CA GLY A 182 9.12 -43.74 -1.49
C GLY A 182 9.97 -45.00 -1.63
N ARG A 183 11.29 -44.89 -1.40
CA ARG A 183 12.22 -46.03 -1.45
C ARG A 183 11.94 -47.08 -0.37
N ALA A 184 11.60 -46.65 0.85
CA ALA A 184 11.29 -47.58 1.94
C ALA A 184 10.01 -48.41 1.68
N LYS A 185 9.02 -47.88 0.94
CA LYS A 185 7.81 -48.63 0.57
C LYS A 185 8.02 -49.64 -0.56
N GLU A 186 8.96 -49.40 -1.48
CA GLU A 186 9.32 -50.37 -2.52
C GLU A 186 10.12 -51.56 -1.97
N GLU A 187 10.94 -51.35 -0.94
CA GLU A 187 11.70 -52.42 -0.28
C GLU A 187 10.87 -53.28 0.71
N SER A 188 9.69 -52.81 1.12
CA SER A 188 8.80 -53.50 2.07
C SER A 188 7.70 -54.33 1.40
N GLY A 189 7.62 -54.33 0.06
CA GLY A 189 6.57 -54.97 -0.73
C GLY A 189 6.94 -56.34 -1.30
N VAL A 190 7.56 -57.21 -0.49
CA VAL A 190 7.79 -58.64 -0.80
C VAL A 190 6.92 -59.49 0.12
#